data_AF-A0A444Z0P3-F1
#
_entry.id   AF-A0A444Z0P3-F1
#
_cell.length_a   1.000
_cell.length_b   1.000
_cell.length_c   1.000
_cell.angle_alpha   90.00
_cell.angle_beta   90.00
_cell.angle_gamma   90.00
#
_symmetry.space_group_name_H-M   'P 1'
#
loop_
_entity.id
_entity.type
_entity.pdbx_description
1 polymer ?
#
loop_
_entity_poly.entity_id
_entity_poly.type
_entity_poly.pdbx_seq_one_letter_code
_entity_poly.pdbx_strand_id
1 'polypeptide(L)' 'MLCAPINPSDINIIQGLYSVKPEPPTVYEGVGEVYSISSTVISLSPGDWV' A
#
# COMPACT_ATOMS: atom_id res chain seq x y z
N MET A 1 -2.11 7.04 5.19
CA MET A 1 -1.01 6.95 4.21
C MET A 1 -0.30 8.29 4.19
N LEU A 2 1.03 8.28 4.30
CA LEU A 2 1.88 9.48 4.39
C LEU A 2 2.48 9.84 3.02
N CYS A 3 2.95 8.84 2.27
CA CYS A 3 3.52 9.03 0.94
C CYS A 3 3.30 7.77 0.09
N ALA A 4 3.25 7.94 -1.22
CA ALA A 4 3.26 6.85 -2.20
C ALA A 4 4.14 7.28 -3.40
N PRO A 5 5.14 6.46 -3.80
CA PRO A 5 5.92 6.75 -5.00
C PRO A 5 5.06 6.57 -6.25
N ILE A 6 5.59 7.07 -7.37
CA ILE A 6 5.08 6.78 -8.71
C ILE A 6 6.18 6.07 -9.47
N ASN A 7 5.97 4.80 -9.76
CA ASN A 7 6.90 3.90 -10.42
C ASN A 7 6.42 3.54 -11.83
N PRO A 8 7.33 3.12 -12.74
CA PRO A 8 6.94 2.63 -14.06
C PRO A 8 5.95 1.46 -14.03
N SER A 9 5.99 0.62 -12.99
CA SER A 9 5.05 -0.50 -12.79
C SER A 9 3.61 -0.03 -12.61
N ASP A 10 3.39 1.12 -11.97
CA ASP A 10 2.04 1.66 -11.74
C ASP A 10 1.38 1.99 -13.08
N ILE A 11 2.15 2.59 -13.99
CA ILE A 11 1.70 2.88 -15.36
C ILE A 11 1.36 1.58 -16.09
N ASN A 12 2.19 0.55 -15.96
CA ASN A 12 1.92 -0.75 -16.57
C ASN A 12 0.65 -1.42 -15.99
N ILE A 13 0.39 -1.27 -14.69
CA ILE A 13 -0.84 -1.77 -14.05
C ILE A 13 -2.06 -1.02 -14.59
N ILE A 14 -2.01 0.32 -14.66
CA ILE A 14 -3.09 1.17 -15.19
C ILE A 14 -3.37 0.84 -16.66
N GLN A 15 -2.33 0.61 -17.46
CA GLN A 15 -2.45 0.22 -18.87
C GLN A 15 -2.90 -1.25 -19.07
N GLY A 16 -2.95 -2.04 -18.00
CA GLY A 16 -3.30 -3.46 -18.04
C GLY A 16 -2.21 -4.37 -18.65
N LEU A 17 -0.97 -3.88 -18.72
CA LEU A 17 0.20 -4.59 -19.25
C LEU A 17 0.93 -5.42 -18.19
N TYR A 18 0.70 -5.13 -16.91
CA TYR A 18 1.24 -5.94 -15.82
C TYR A 18 0.44 -7.24 -15.64
N SER A 19 1.10 -8.31 -15.18
CA SER A 19 0.45 -9.62 -15.00
C SER A 19 -0.65 -9.59 -13.93
N VAL A 20 -0.54 -8.68 -12.96
CA VAL A 20 -1.55 -8.44 -11.93
C VAL A 20 -2.49 -7.33 -12.40
N LYS A 21 -3.80 -7.58 -12.31
CA LYS A 21 -4.86 -6.65 -12.71
C LYS A 21 -5.81 -6.40 -11.54
N PRO A 22 -5.46 -5.48 -10.64
CA PRO A 22 -6.33 -5.14 -9.52
C PRO A 22 -7.65 -4.53 -10.00
N GLU A 23 -8.72 -4.71 -9.23
CA GLU A 23 -10.02 -4.12 -9.55
C GLU A 23 -10.01 -2.62 -9.21
N PRO A 24 -10.33 -1.72 -10.16
CA PRO A 24 -10.39 -0.30 -9.87
C PRO A 24 -11.60 0.07 -8.98
N PRO A 25 -11.46 1.03 -8.05
CA PRO A 25 -10.26 1.79 -7.72
C PRO A 25 -9.30 1.01 -6.81
N THR A 26 -8.00 1.05 -7.12
CA THR A 26 -6.94 0.41 -6.31
C THR A 26 -5.80 1.39 -6.03
N VAL A 27 -5.20 1.28 -4.84
CA VAL A 27 -3.89 1.86 -4.47
C VAL A 27 -2.92 0.69 -4.28
N TYR A 28 -1.70 0.78 -4.83
CA TYR A 28 -0.77 -0.35 -4.87
C TYR A 28 0.26 -0.34 -3.75
N GLU A 29 0.95 0.79 -3.54
CA GLU A 29 2.01 0.90 -2.55
C GLU A 29 2.03 2.28 -1.87
N GLY A 30 2.73 2.34 -0.74
CA GLY A 30 2.95 3.56 0.02
C GLY A 30 3.49 3.25 1.41
N VAL A 31 3.83 4.31 2.15
CA VAL A 31 4.19 4.26 3.57
C VAL A 31 3.11 4.93 4.41
N GLY A 32 2.82 4.39 5.59
CA GLY A 32 1.87 4.93 6.54
C GLY A 32 2.33 4.74 7.98
N GLU A 33 1.78 5.57 8.86
CA GLU A 33 1.91 5.38 10.30
C GLU A 33 0.78 4.48 10.81
N VAL A 34 1.11 3.51 11.65
CA VAL A 34 0.13 2.65 12.32
C VAL A 34 -0.64 3.51 13.32
N TYR A 35 -1.95 3.70 13.07
CA TYR A 35 -2.81 4.47 13.97
C TYR A 35 -3.41 3.61 15.10
N SER A 36 -3.79 2.38 14.78
CA SER A 36 -4.41 1.44 15.74
C SER A 36 -4.14 0.01 15.32
N ILE A 37 -4.11 -0.91 16.29
CA ILE A 37 -3.93 -2.34 16.06
C ILE A 37 -5.00 -3.16 16.80
N SER A 38 -5.22 -4.39 16.34
CA SER A 38 -5.98 -5.40 17.09
C SER A 38 -5.15 -5.91 18.29
N SER A 39 -5.82 -6.42 19.32
CA SER A 39 -5.18 -7.04 20.51
C SER A 39 -4.37 -8.30 20.19
N THR A 40 -4.57 -8.91 19.01
CA THR A 40 -3.85 -10.10 18.56
C THR A 40 -2.58 -9.79 17.77
N VAL A 41 -2.33 -8.52 17.42
CA VAL A 41 -1.12 -8.09 16.71
C VAL A 41 -0.02 -7.86 17.74
N ILE A 42 1.12 -8.54 17.57
CA ILE A 42 2.25 -8.49 18.52
C ILE A 42 3.51 -7.84 17.94
N SER A 43 3.54 -7.56 16.64
CA SER A 43 4.75 -7.17 15.91
C SER A 43 4.77 -5.69 15.48
N LEU A 44 3.71 -4.94 15.76
CA LEU A 44 3.55 -3.52 15.41
C LEU A 44 2.92 -2.78 16.57
N SER A 45 3.26 -1.51 16.71
CA SER A 45 2.69 -0.58 17.69
C SER A 45 2.16 0.68 17.01
N PRO A 46 1.16 1.37 17.59
CA PRO A 46 0.79 2.70 17.13
C PRO A 46 2.01 3.64 17.08
N GLY A 47 2.19 4.35 15.98
CA GLY A 47 3.34 5.21 15.69
C GLY A 47 4.42 4.57 14.82
N ASP A 48 4.44 3.25 14.66
CA ASP A 48 5.37 2.59 13.73
C ASP A 48 5.07 2.98 12.29
N TRP A 49 6.11 3.10 11.46
CA TRP A 49 5.97 3.34 10.01
C TRP A 49 6.13 2.04 9.25
N VAL A 50 5.17 1.76 8.37
CA VAL A 50 5.09 0.57 7.52
C VAL A 50 4.69 0.91 6.10
#